data_AF-A0A7K0KCY3-F1
#
_entry.id   AF-A0A7K0KCY3-F1
#
_cell.length_a   1.000
_cell.length_b   1.000
_cell.length_c   1.000
_cell.angle_alpha   90.00
_cell.angle_beta   90.00
_cell.angle_gamma   90.00
#
_symmetry.space_group_name_H-M   'P 1'
#
loop_
_entity.id
_entity.type
_entity.pdbx_description
1 polymer ?
#
loop_
_entity_poly.entity_id
_entity_poly.type
_entity_poly.pdbx_seq_one_letter_code
_entity_poly.pdbx_strand_id
1 'polypeptide(L)'
;MKRFPKSILRACCAIAGGVVLVQYREQAVMWITVGIGIVFFISAVISFIDYLALRKNSEEQVELYDAQGRKLGQRRQRRFPVVAVGCGILGSVMALSPGTFVGGLMFVLAALLIAGGAYQLFSLSLATRFARVGLVWWVLPVVILLVGMVALIKPSAIASAPLLIIGWCLMVYGVVDLIDALKICRCKKQFDKAEEISSVRGDAEQTSDDVAGQANDTVSENGPTV
;
A
#
# COMPACT_ATOMS: atom_id res chain seq x y z
N MET A 1 25.12 14.32 -19.48
CA MET A 1 23.68 14.04 -19.32
C MET A 1 23.30 14.31 -17.86
N LYS A 2 22.44 15.31 -17.57
CA LYS A 2 22.01 15.61 -16.20
C LYS A 2 21.12 14.49 -15.68
N ARG A 3 21.66 13.61 -14.83
CA ARG A 3 20.92 12.53 -14.17
C ARG A 3 20.04 13.18 -13.09
N PHE A 4 18.75 13.27 -13.33
CA PHE A 4 17.82 13.58 -12.25
C PHE A 4 17.98 12.52 -11.15
N PRO A 5 18.12 12.92 -9.88
CA PRO A 5 18.25 11.95 -8.80
C PRO A 5 16.94 11.14 -8.69
N LYS A 6 17.07 9.81 -8.65
CA LYS A 6 15.95 8.85 -8.60
C LYS A 6 14.95 9.16 -7.47
N SER A 7 15.43 9.79 -6.39
CA SER A 7 14.62 10.24 -5.25
C SER A 7 13.60 11.34 -5.63
N ILE A 8 13.98 12.35 -6.43
CA ILE A 8 13.04 13.39 -6.89
C ILE A 8 11.97 12.81 -7.82
N LEU A 9 12.34 11.86 -8.69
CA LEU A 9 11.39 11.21 -9.59
C LEU A 9 10.38 10.34 -8.82
N ARG A 10 10.82 9.64 -7.77
CA ARG A 10 9.94 8.87 -6.87
C ARG A 10 8.97 9.78 -6.12
N ALA A 11 9.46 10.89 -5.56
CA ALA A 11 8.61 11.86 -4.87
C ALA A 11 7.58 12.49 -5.81
N CYS A 12 7.99 12.92 -7.01
CA CYS A 12 7.09 13.47 -8.01
C CYS A 12 6.05 12.43 -8.48
N CYS A 13 6.45 11.16 -8.65
CA CYS A 13 5.54 10.06 -8.96
C CYS A 13 4.53 9.81 -7.83
N ALA A 14 4.95 9.88 -6.56
CA ALA A 14 4.06 9.73 -5.41
C ALA A 14 3.03 10.87 -5.34
N ILE A 15 3.45 12.12 -5.57
CA ILE A 15 2.56 13.29 -5.64
C ILE A 15 1.57 13.14 -6.80
N ALA A 16 2.07 12.86 -8.01
CA ALA A 16 1.22 12.69 -9.19
C ALA A 16 0.23 11.54 -9.02
N GLY A 17 0.69 10.41 -8.46
CA GLY A 17 -0.16 9.27 -8.12
C GLY A 17 -1.23 9.63 -7.09
N GLY A 18 -0.89 10.42 -6.08
CA GLY A 18 -1.84 10.94 -5.09
C GLY A 18 -2.93 11.82 -5.71
N VAL A 19 -2.55 12.77 -6.58
CA VAL A 19 -3.51 13.64 -7.29
C VAL A 19 -4.45 12.81 -8.16
N VAL A 20 -3.90 11.88 -8.96
CA VAL A 20 -4.69 11.02 -9.84
C VAL A 20 -5.66 10.16 -9.03
N LEU A 21 -5.23 9.62 -7.88
CA LEU A 21 -6.08 8.79 -7.03
C LEU A 21 -7.23 9.59 -6.39
N VAL A 22 -7.01 10.85 -6.05
CA VAL A 22 -8.06 11.74 -5.52
C VAL A 22 -9.04 12.15 -6.61
N GLN A 23 -8.57 12.48 -7.82
CA GLN A 23 -9.42 12.90 -8.95
C GLN A 23 -10.23 11.73 -9.52
N TYR A 24 -9.59 10.59 -9.75
CA TYR A 24 -10.21 9.40 -10.39
C TYR A 24 -10.63 8.35 -9.38
N ARG A 25 -10.94 8.78 -8.15
CA ARG A 25 -11.22 7.90 -7.01
C ARG A 25 -12.32 6.89 -7.27
N GLU A 26 -13.46 7.35 -7.80
CA GLU A 26 -14.60 6.48 -8.11
C GLU A 26 -14.22 5.46 -9.20
N GLN A 27 -13.48 5.91 -10.20
CA GLN A 27 -12.97 5.07 -11.28
C GLN A 27 -11.96 4.04 -10.73
N ALA A 28 -11.07 4.43 -9.84
CA ALA A 28 -10.07 3.56 -9.23
C ALA A 28 -10.72 2.42 -8.44
N VAL A 29 -11.77 2.69 -7.65
CA VAL A 29 -12.55 1.63 -6.97
C VAL A 29 -13.11 0.63 -7.99
N MET A 30 -13.67 1.12 -9.10
CA MET A 30 -14.24 0.25 -10.14
C MET A 30 -13.17 -0.60 -10.83
N TRP A 31 -12.02 -0.02 -11.22
CA TRP A 31 -10.94 -0.78 -11.84
C TRP A 31 -10.32 -1.82 -10.90
N ILE A 32 -10.13 -1.47 -9.62
CA ILE A 32 -9.69 -2.43 -8.59
C ILE A 32 -10.69 -3.57 -8.45
N THR A 33 -11.98 -3.23 -8.42
CA THR A 33 -13.08 -4.21 -8.32
C THR A 33 -13.09 -5.16 -9.52
N VAL A 34 -13.02 -4.63 -10.74
CA VAL A 34 -12.93 -5.45 -11.96
C VAL A 34 -11.70 -6.37 -11.92
N GLY A 35 -10.54 -5.84 -11.52
CA GLY A 35 -9.30 -6.61 -11.40
C GLY A 35 -9.43 -7.79 -10.43
N ILE A 36 -9.96 -7.54 -9.23
CA ILE A 36 -10.21 -8.58 -8.22
C ILE A 36 -11.24 -9.60 -8.76
N GLY A 37 -12.31 -9.12 -9.42
CA GLY A 37 -13.33 -9.97 -10.03
C GLY A 37 -12.76 -10.94 -11.06
N ILE A 38 -11.85 -10.47 -11.93
CA ILE A 38 -11.18 -11.31 -12.94
C ILE A 38 -10.31 -12.38 -12.26
N VAL A 39 -9.48 -11.99 -11.29
CA VAL A 39 -8.61 -12.94 -10.56
C VAL A 39 -9.45 -14.00 -9.83
N PHE A 40 -10.57 -13.58 -9.25
CA PHE A 40 -11.48 -14.46 -8.55
C PHE A 40 -12.22 -15.42 -9.49
N PHE A 41 -12.63 -14.93 -10.67
CA PHE A 41 -13.21 -15.75 -11.72
C PHE A 41 -12.22 -16.81 -12.24
N ILE A 42 -10.96 -16.44 -12.49
CA ILE A 42 -9.92 -17.39 -12.91
C ILE A 42 -9.72 -18.46 -11.82
N SER A 43 -9.67 -18.06 -10.55
CA SER A 43 -9.54 -18.99 -9.42
C SER A 43 -10.73 -19.95 -9.32
N ALA A 44 -11.95 -19.47 -9.61
CA ALA A 44 -13.15 -20.31 -9.68
C ALA A 44 -13.08 -21.33 -10.82
N VAL A 45 -12.61 -20.92 -12.00
CA VAL A 45 -12.43 -21.81 -13.16
C VAL A 45 -11.43 -22.91 -12.86
N ILE A 46 -10.28 -22.59 -12.25
CA ILE A 46 -9.26 -23.58 -11.88
C ILE A 46 -9.85 -24.60 -10.88
N SER A 47 -10.54 -24.12 -9.83
CA SER A 47 -11.18 -25.00 -8.85
C SER A 47 -12.28 -25.87 -9.46
N PHE A 48 -13.00 -25.37 -10.46
CA PHE A 48 -14.02 -26.13 -11.18
C PHE A 48 -13.42 -27.20 -12.09
N ILE A 49 -12.31 -26.89 -12.78
CA ILE A 49 -11.57 -27.86 -13.59
C ILE A 49 -11.02 -28.98 -12.71
N ASP A 50 -10.43 -28.66 -11.56
CA ASP A 50 -9.96 -29.66 -10.60
C ASP A 50 -11.12 -30.55 -10.13
N TYR A 51 -12.29 -29.98 -9.84
CA TYR A 51 -13.47 -30.76 -9.48
C TYR A 51 -13.93 -31.71 -10.60
N LEU A 52 -13.93 -31.25 -11.86
CA LEU A 52 -14.26 -32.09 -13.02
C LEU A 52 -13.22 -33.20 -13.25
N ALA A 53 -11.93 -32.88 -13.11
CA ALA A 53 -10.85 -33.86 -13.21
C ALA A 53 -10.96 -34.89 -12.09
N LEU A 54 -11.23 -34.48 -10.85
CA LEU A 54 -11.48 -35.40 -9.75
C LEU A 54 -12.71 -36.26 -10.02
N ARG A 55 -13.80 -35.69 -10.54
CA ARG A 55 -15.01 -36.45 -10.88
C ARG A 55 -14.73 -37.51 -11.95
N LYS A 56 -14.01 -37.14 -13.02
CA LYS A 56 -13.64 -38.05 -14.11
C LYS A 56 -12.68 -39.15 -13.63
N ASN A 57 -11.67 -38.78 -12.84
CA ASN A 57 -10.75 -39.75 -12.25
C ASN A 57 -11.38 -40.58 -11.12
N SER A 58 -12.47 -40.13 -10.49
CA SER A 58 -13.20 -40.95 -9.50
C SER A 58 -14.08 -42.01 -10.17
N GLU A 59 -14.41 -41.85 -11.44
CA GLU A 59 -15.06 -42.88 -12.26
C GLU A 59 -14.03 -43.93 -12.75
N GLU A 60 -12.74 -43.58 -12.82
CA GLU A 60 -11.67 -44.45 -13.37
C GLU A 60 -10.70 -45.01 -12.32
N GLN A 61 -10.48 -44.31 -11.20
CA GLN A 61 -9.55 -44.69 -10.13
C GLN A 61 -10.11 -44.35 -8.74
N VAL A 62 -10.33 -45.41 -7.95
CA VAL A 62 -10.04 -45.58 -6.51
C VAL A 62 -11.12 -46.45 -5.84
N GLU A 63 -11.16 -47.72 -6.22
CA GLU A 63 -11.21 -48.79 -5.22
C GLU A 63 -9.75 -49.22 -4.96
N LEU A 64 -9.00 -48.45 -4.17
CA LEU A 64 -7.70 -48.91 -3.66
C LEU A 64 -7.98 -50.03 -2.65
N TYR A 65 -7.90 -51.27 -3.12
CA TYR A 65 -7.89 -52.49 -2.33
C TYR A 65 -6.43 -52.76 -1.93
N ASP A 66 -6.17 -52.80 -0.63
CA ASP A 66 -4.91 -53.33 -0.08
C ASP A 66 -4.74 -54.80 -0.53
N ALA A 67 -3.51 -55.35 -0.56
CA ALA A 67 -3.22 -56.75 -0.91
C ALA A 67 -3.93 -57.78 0.01
N GLN A 68 -4.52 -57.30 1.10
CA GLN A 68 -5.35 -58.02 2.07
C GLN A 68 -6.87 -57.87 1.87
N GLY A 69 -7.29 -57.31 0.74
CA GLY A 69 -8.70 -57.30 0.42
C GLY A 69 -9.52 -56.23 1.15
N ARG A 70 -8.90 -55.13 1.62
CA ARG A 70 -9.58 -54.09 2.41
C ARG A 70 -9.55 -52.75 1.69
N LYS A 71 -10.73 -52.13 1.57
CA LYS A 71 -10.91 -50.79 0.98
C LYS A 71 -10.16 -49.77 1.82
N LEU A 72 -9.05 -49.24 1.32
CA LEU A 72 -8.41 -48.06 1.89
C LEU A 72 -9.24 -46.85 1.47
N GLY A 73 -10.33 -46.63 2.19
CA GLY A 73 -11.19 -45.47 2.04
C GLY A 73 -10.46 -44.21 2.47
N GLN A 74 -9.56 -43.70 1.62
CA GLN A 74 -9.12 -42.33 1.71
C GLN A 74 -10.37 -41.48 1.43
N ARG A 75 -11.04 -41.04 2.50
CA ARG A 75 -12.10 -40.03 2.49
C ARG A 75 -11.50 -38.75 1.91
N ARG A 76 -11.33 -38.68 0.58
CA ARG A 76 -11.20 -37.42 -0.13
C ARG A 76 -12.58 -36.81 -0.01
N GLN A 77 -12.77 -36.00 1.05
CA GLN A 77 -14.03 -35.37 1.39
C GLN A 77 -14.61 -34.79 0.11
N ARG A 78 -15.75 -35.35 -0.29
CA ARG A 78 -16.60 -34.91 -1.39
C ARG A 78 -17.22 -33.56 -1.02
N ARG A 79 -16.37 -32.54 -0.81
CA ARG A 79 -16.81 -31.17 -0.67
C ARG A 79 -17.23 -30.78 -2.07
N PHE A 80 -18.54 -30.79 -2.31
CA PHE A 80 -19.11 -30.12 -3.47
C PHE A 80 -18.43 -28.74 -3.58
N PRO A 81 -18.05 -28.31 -4.79
CA PRO A 81 -17.32 -27.07 -4.99
C PRO A 81 -18.28 -25.87 -4.87
N VAL A 82 -19.05 -25.81 -3.78
CA VAL A 82 -19.96 -24.73 -3.41
C VAL A 82 -19.20 -23.41 -3.39
N VAL A 83 -17.95 -23.46 -2.91
CA VAL A 83 -17.03 -22.32 -2.93
C VAL A 83 -16.72 -21.89 -4.36
N ALA A 84 -16.38 -22.81 -5.28
CA ALA A 84 -16.09 -22.45 -6.66
C ALA A 84 -17.31 -21.84 -7.38
N VAL A 85 -18.52 -22.36 -7.11
CA VAL A 85 -19.77 -21.81 -7.65
C VAL A 85 -20.00 -20.40 -7.13
N GLY A 86 -19.89 -20.18 -5.82
CA GLY A 86 -20.00 -18.84 -5.23
C GLY A 86 -18.94 -17.87 -5.76
N CYS A 87 -17.69 -18.34 -5.89
CA CYS A 87 -16.60 -17.53 -6.41
C CYS A 87 -16.78 -17.17 -7.89
N GLY A 88 -17.26 -18.11 -8.70
CA GLY A 88 -17.54 -17.89 -10.11
C GLY A 88 -18.64 -16.85 -10.31
N ILE A 89 -19.77 -17.01 -9.62
CA ILE A 89 -20.91 -16.08 -9.70
C ILE A 89 -20.49 -14.69 -9.25
N LEU A 90 -19.87 -14.58 -8.07
CA LEU A 90 -19.44 -13.30 -7.51
C LEU A 90 -18.38 -12.64 -8.40
N GLY A 91 -17.39 -13.40 -8.88
CA GLY A 91 -16.34 -12.91 -9.77
C GLY A 91 -16.90 -12.41 -11.10
N SER A 92 -17.87 -13.12 -11.69
CA SER A 92 -18.59 -12.66 -12.88
C SER A 92 -19.37 -11.38 -12.63
N VAL A 93 -20.15 -11.29 -11.55
CA VAL A 93 -20.90 -10.07 -11.21
C VAL A 93 -19.96 -8.87 -11.03
N MET A 94 -18.83 -9.09 -10.37
CA MET A 94 -17.83 -8.07 -10.08
C MET A 94 -17.06 -7.62 -11.34
N ALA A 95 -16.84 -8.51 -12.30
CA ALA A 95 -16.20 -8.20 -13.58
C ALA A 95 -17.15 -7.53 -14.58
N LEU A 96 -18.41 -7.99 -14.68
CA LEU A 96 -19.39 -7.46 -15.65
C LEU A 96 -20.05 -6.17 -15.15
N SER A 97 -20.35 -6.08 -13.84
CA SER A 97 -21.05 -4.94 -13.24
C SER A 97 -20.41 -4.56 -11.89
N PRO A 98 -19.20 -3.97 -11.91
CA PRO A 98 -18.50 -3.56 -10.69
C PRO A 98 -19.33 -2.56 -9.87
N GLY A 99 -20.10 -1.68 -10.52
CA GLY A 99 -20.95 -0.70 -9.84
C GLY A 99 -22.03 -1.33 -8.96
N THR A 100 -22.71 -2.38 -9.45
CA THR A 100 -23.74 -3.10 -8.68
C THR A 100 -23.14 -3.84 -7.51
N PHE A 101 -21.97 -4.46 -7.71
CA PHE A 101 -21.25 -5.14 -6.62
C PHE A 101 -20.81 -4.16 -5.53
N VAL A 102 -20.15 -3.06 -5.89
CA VAL A 102 -19.68 -2.05 -4.93
C VAL A 102 -20.87 -1.42 -4.20
N GLY A 103 -21.95 -1.10 -4.91
CA GLY A 103 -23.18 -0.59 -4.30
C GLY A 103 -23.80 -1.58 -3.31
N GLY A 104 -23.92 -2.85 -3.70
CA GLY A 104 -24.42 -3.92 -2.83
C GLY A 104 -23.54 -4.14 -1.61
N LEU A 105 -22.22 -4.15 -1.79
CA LEU A 105 -21.25 -4.25 -0.69
C LEU A 105 -21.38 -3.08 0.29
N MET A 106 -21.56 -1.86 -0.21
CA MET A 106 -21.77 -0.68 0.63
C MET A 106 -23.10 -0.73 1.37
N PHE A 107 -24.14 -1.30 0.77
CA PHE A 107 -25.42 -1.49 1.45
C PHE A 107 -25.30 -2.51 2.60
N VAL A 108 -24.58 -3.61 2.37
CA VAL A 108 -24.26 -4.60 3.42
C VAL A 108 -23.42 -3.93 4.53
N LEU A 109 -22.40 -3.15 4.17
CA LEU A 109 -21.60 -2.40 5.13
C LEU A 109 -22.46 -1.39 5.91
N ALA A 110 -23.37 -0.67 5.26
CA ALA A 110 -24.29 0.25 5.91
C ALA A 110 -25.17 -0.46 6.95
N ALA A 111 -25.73 -1.60 6.59
CA ALA A 111 -26.52 -2.43 7.50
C ALA A 111 -25.69 -2.92 8.70
N LEU A 112 -24.45 -3.35 8.46
CA LEU A 112 -23.51 -3.74 9.52
C LEU A 112 -23.14 -2.57 10.43
N LEU A 113 -22.94 -1.37 9.90
CA LEU A 113 -22.66 -0.16 10.69
C LEU A 113 -23.85 0.22 11.56
N ILE A 114 -25.07 0.15 11.02
CA ILE A 114 -26.28 0.43 11.79
C ILE A 114 -26.46 -0.63 12.89
N ALA A 115 -26.31 -1.91 12.57
CA ALA A 115 -26.40 -3.00 13.54
C ALA A 115 -25.33 -2.90 14.62
N GLY A 116 -24.07 -2.62 14.25
CA GLY A 116 -22.96 -2.46 15.18
C GLY A 116 -23.11 -1.21 16.06
N GLY A 117 -23.52 -0.08 15.49
CA GLY A 117 -23.82 1.14 16.23
C GLY A 117 -24.98 0.94 17.21
N ALA A 118 -26.06 0.30 16.78
CA ALA A 118 -27.20 -0.03 17.64
C ALA A 118 -26.79 -0.98 18.79
N TYR A 119 -25.99 -2.01 18.49
CA TYR A 119 -25.46 -2.91 19.51
C TYR A 119 -24.58 -2.17 20.52
N GLN A 120 -23.72 -1.25 20.06
CA GLN A 120 -22.87 -0.45 20.92
C GLN A 120 -23.67 0.52 21.80
N LEU A 121 -24.73 1.14 21.26
CA LEU A 121 -25.69 1.93 22.04
C LEU A 121 -26.38 1.09 23.10
N PHE A 122 -26.86 -0.11 22.74
CA PHE A 122 -27.52 -1.01 23.69
C PHE A 122 -26.58 -1.44 24.81
N SER A 123 -25.34 -1.81 24.46
CA SER A 123 -24.31 -2.18 25.43
C SER A 123 -24.00 -1.04 26.41
N LEU A 124 -23.84 0.21 25.92
CA LEU A 124 -23.68 1.37 26.79
C LEU A 124 -24.93 1.64 27.64
N SER A 125 -26.13 1.48 27.08
CA SER A 125 -27.38 1.69 27.82
C SER A 125 -27.48 0.72 29.01
N LEU A 126 -27.10 -0.55 28.80
CA LEU A 126 -26.98 -1.53 29.89
C LEU A 126 -25.88 -1.13 30.87
N ALA A 127 -24.72 -0.68 30.40
CA ALA A 127 -23.62 -0.26 31.27
C ALA A 127 -23.95 1.00 32.08
N THR A 128 -24.73 1.94 31.55
CA THR A 128 -25.18 3.14 32.27
C THR A 128 -26.06 2.84 33.47
N ARG A 129 -26.68 1.65 33.50
CA ARG A 129 -27.44 1.17 34.66
C ARG A 129 -26.53 0.79 35.83
N PHE A 130 -25.28 0.42 35.57
CA PHE A 130 -24.33 -0.06 36.58
C PHE A 130 -23.14 0.90 36.82
N ALA A 131 -22.87 1.84 35.92
CA ALA A 131 -21.79 2.80 36.04
C ALA A 131 -22.14 4.14 35.36
N ARG A 132 -21.62 5.26 35.87
CA ARG A 132 -21.84 6.59 35.29
C ARG A 132 -20.91 6.78 34.08
N VAL A 133 -21.41 6.47 32.88
CA VAL A 133 -20.63 6.56 31.63
C VAL A 133 -20.51 8.02 31.17
N GLY A 134 -19.30 8.45 30.83
CA GLY A 134 -19.04 9.81 30.33
C GLY A 134 -19.67 10.07 28.95
N LEU A 135 -20.08 11.31 28.71
CA LEU A 135 -20.78 11.76 27.50
C LEU A 135 -19.98 11.49 26.20
N VAL A 136 -18.65 11.54 26.26
CA VAL A 136 -17.75 11.24 25.12
C VAL A 136 -17.93 9.82 24.61
N TRP A 137 -18.22 8.87 25.49
CA TRP A 137 -18.44 7.47 25.12
C TRP A 137 -19.77 7.25 24.39
N TRP A 138 -20.74 8.17 24.54
CA TRP A 138 -22.00 8.17 23.77
C TRP A 138 -21.84 8.76 22.38
N VAL A 139 -20.88 9.66 22.16
CA VAL A 139 -20.65 10.28 20.84
C VAL A 139 -20.21 9.23 19.83
N LEU A 140 -19.34 8.29 20.23
CA LEU A 140 -18.76 7.29 19.35
C LEU A 140 -19.82 6.38 18.66
N PRO A 141 -20.75 5.73 19.38
CA PRO A 141 -21.79 4.93 18.74
C PRO A 141 -22.79 5.77 17.93
N VAL A 142 -23.06 7.02 18.32
CA VAL A 142 -23.89 7.95 17.53
C VAL A 142 -23.23 8.29 16.19
N VAL A 143 -21.92 8.57 16.20
CA VAL A 143 -21.15 8.84 14.96
C VAL A 143 -21.18 7.62 14.03
N ILE A 144 -20.98 6.41 14.55
CA ILE A 144 -21.04 5.17 13.75
C ILE A 144 -22.42 5.00 13.10
N LEU A 145 -23.49 5.24 13.85
CA LEU A 145 -24.87 5.15 13.36
C LEU A 145 -25.14 6.21 12.27
N LEU A 146 -24.63 7.43 12.46
CA LEU A 146 -24.76 8.51 11.48
C LEU A 146 -24.00 8.19 10.18
N VAL A 147 -22.79 7.64 10.28
CA VAL A 147 -22.04 7.16 9.10
C VAL A 147 -22.80 6.02 8.39
N GLY A 148 -23.37 5.08 9.14
CA GLY A 148 -24.22 4.01 8.58
C GLY A 148 -25.46 4.56 7.86
N MET A 149 -26.08 5.62 8.39
CA MET A 149 -27.21 6.29 7.74
C MET A 149 -26.79 6.98 6.43
N VAL A 150 -25.67 7.70 6.43
CA VAL A 150 -25.13 8.35 5.21
C VAL A 150 -24.78 7.30 4.15
N ALA A 151 -24.32 6.12 4.57
CA ALA A 151 -24.02 4.99 3.68
C ALA A 151 -25.24 4.47 2.90
N LEU A 152 -26.44 4.59 3.46
CA LEU A 152 -27.68 4.24 2.75
C LEU A 152 -28.06 5.29 1.70
N ILE A 153 -27.85 6.58 2.00
CA ILE A 153 -28.27 7.68 1.12
C ILE A 153 -27.29 7.87 -0.04
N LYS A 154 -25.97 7.79 0.20
CA LYS A 154 -24.92 7.95 -0.80
C LYS A 154 -23.82 6.89 -0.65
N PRO A 155 -24.07 5.65 -1.11
CA PRO A 155 -23.10 4.56 -1.01
C PRO A 155 -21.79 4.85 -1.79
N SER A 156 -21.86 5.58 -2.91
CA SER A 156 -20.69 5.91 -3.73
C SER A 156 -19.67 6.82 -3.03
N ALA A 157 -20.16 7.76 -2.21
CA ALA A 157 -19.30 8.69 -1.47
C ALA A 157 -18.44 7.96 -0.43
N ILE A 158 -19.01 6.92 0.19
CA ILE A 158 -18.34 6.13 1.24
C ILE A 158 -17.46 5.05 0.65
N ALA A 159 -17.85 4.46 -0.48
CA ALA A 159 -16.98 3.53 -1.21
C ALA A 159 -15.62 4.14 -1.56
N SER A 160 -15.65 5.43 -1.87
CA SER A 160 -14.48 6.14 -2.34
C SER A 160 -13.72 6.82 -1.21
N ALA A 161 -14.33 7.01 -0.04
CA ALA A 161 -13.73 7.71 1.10
C ALA A 161 -12.36 7.13 1.50
N PRO A 162 -12.15 5.81 1.66
CA PRO A 162 -10.84 5.26 2.01
C PRO A 162 -9.75 5.63 0.99
N LEU A 163 -10.04 5.61 -0.31
CA LEU A 163 -9.11 6.05 -1.35
C LEU A 163 -8.79 7.55 -1.26
N LEU A 164 -9.73 8.37 -0.79
CA LEU A 164 -9.48 9.78 -0.52
C LEU A 164 -8.42 9.93 0.59
N ILE A 165 -8.60 9.24 1.72
CA ILE A 165 -7.66 9.27 2.84
C ILE A 165 -6.28 8.80 2.37
N ILE A 166 -6.23 7.70 1.62
CA ILE A 166 -4.97 7.16 1.08
C ILE A 166 -4.33 8.15 0.10
N GLY A 167 -5.11 8.75 -0.80
CA GLY A 167 -4.61 9.74 -1.76
C GLY A 167 -4.02 10.98 -1.10
N TRP A 168 -4.69 11.50 -0.05
CA TRP A 168 -4.18 12.61 0.74
C TRP A 168 -2.90 12.25 1.49
N CYS A 169 -2.86 11.06 2.10
CA CYS A 169 -1.66 10.54 2.73
C CYS A 169 -0.49 10.43 1.73
N LEU A 170 -0.76 9.94 0.53
CA LEU A 170 0.23 9.83 -0.55
C LEU A 170 0.76 11.20 -1.00
N MET A 171 -0.10 12.22 -1.05
CA MET A 171 0.31 13.59 -1.34
C MET A 171 1.22 14.15 -0.25
N VAL A 172 0.83 14.04 1.03
CA VAL A 172 1.64 14.51 2.16
C VAL A 172 2.98 13.79 2.19
N TYR A 173 2.97 12.47 2.04
CA TYR A 173 4.19 11.66 1.94
C TYR A 173 5.08 12.11 0.78
N GLY A 174 4.51 12.32 -0.40
CA GLY A 174 5.25 12.78 -1.58
C GLY A 174 5.87 14.17 -1.38
N VAL A 175 5.20 15.07 -0.67
CA VAL A 175 5.75 16.40 -0.32
C VAL A 175 6.92 16.27 0.66
N VAL A 176 6.80 15.44 1.69
CA VAL A 176 7.89 15.19 2.65
C VAL A 176 9.11 14.61 1.95
N ASP A 177 8.93 13.58 1.12
CA ASP A 177 10.00 12.94 0.35
C ASP A 177 10.65 13.94 -0.64
N LEU A 178 9.88 14.87 -1.21
CA LEU A 178 10.40 15.95 -2.05
C LEU A 178 11.24 16.96 -1.26
N ILE A 179 10.80 17.35 -0.06
CA ILE A 179 11.54 18.27 0.81
C ILE A 179 12.88 17.64 1.21
N ASP A 180 12.86 16.37 1.61
CA ASP A 180 14.07 15.64 2.00
C ASP A 180 15.03 15.46 0.83
N ALA A 181 14.52 15.10 -0.36
CA ALA A 181 15.32 15.01 -1.58
C ALA A 181 15.96 16.36 -1.95
N LEU A 182 15.24 17.47 -1.81
CA LEU A 182 15.76 18.82 -2.05
C LEU A 182 16.82 19.21 -1.02
N LYS A 183 16.61 18.88 0.26
CA LYS A 183 17.58 19.14 1.32
C LYS A 183 18.89 18.38 1.09
N ILE A 184 18.80 17.10 0.70
CA ILE A 184 19.95 16.27 0.34
C ILE A 184 20.68 16.80 -0.89
N CYS A 185 19.96 17.22 -1.93
CA CYS A 185 20.57 17.81 -3.13
C CYS A 185 21.25 19.16 -2.83
N ARG A 186 20.66 19.99 -1.96
CA ARG A 186 21.26 21.27 -1.54
C ARG A 186 22.49 21.04 -0.67
N CYS A 187 22.42 20.09 0.25
CA CYS A 187 23.54 19.70 1.11
C CYS A 187 24.69 19.15 0.26
N LYS A 188 24.41 18.24 -0.68
CA LYS A 188 25.42 17.72 -1.60
C LYS A 188 26.08 18.82 -2.45
N LYS A 189 25.29 19.81 -2.90
CA LYS A 189 25.83 20.96 -3.64
C LYS A 189 26.67 21.90 -2.76
N GLN A 190 26.43 21.94 -1.45
CA GLN A 190 27.28 22.67 -0.50
C GLN A 190 28.53 21.88 -0.12
N PHE A 191 28.44 20.55 -0.03
CA PHE A 191 29.61 19.68 0.13
C PHE A 191 30.52 19.71 -1.10
N ASP A 192 30.00 19.57 -2.32
CA ASP A 192 30.80 19.67 -3.54
C ASP A 192 31.49 21.05 -3.63
N LYS A 193 30.78 22.13 -3.25
CA LYS A 193 31.36 23.48 -3.24
C LYS A 193 32.39 23.68 -2.12
N ALA A 194 32.20 23.06 -0.95
CA ALA A 194 33.16 23.10 0.15
C ALA A 194 34.39 22.25 -0.15
N GLU A 195 34.24 21.11 -0.83
CA GLU A 195 35.33 20.24 -1.28
C GLU A 195 36.15 20.92 -2.39
N GLU A 196 35.50 21.59 -3.35
CA GLU A 196 36.17 22.40 -4.38
C GLU A 196 36.92 23.60 -3.76
N ILE A 197 36.33 24.28 -2.77
CA ILE A 197 37.02 25.36 -2.04
C ILE A 197 38.17 24.83 -1.18
N SER A 198 38.06 23.61 -0.64
CA SER A 198 39.12 22.99 0.18
C SER A 198 40.25 22.43 -0.67
N SER A 199 39.97 21.89 -1.86
CA SER A 199 41.00 21.46 -2.80
C SER A 199 41.75 22.64 -3.40
N VAL A 200 41.05 23.71 -3.80
CA VAL A 200 41.67 24.95 -4.29
C VAL A 200 42.46 25.68 -3.21
N ARG A 201 42.05 25.60 -1.93
CA ARG A 201 42.83 26.11 -0.79
C ARG A 201 44.08 25.26 -0.53
N GLY A 202 43.97 23.93 -0.61
CA GLY A 202 45.11 23.01 -0.45
C GLY A 202 46.20 23.20 -1.51
N ASP A 203 45.80 23.41 -2.76
CA ASP A 203 46.75 23.70 -3.87
C ASP A 203 47.44 25.09 -3.70
N ALA A 204 46.77 26.06 -3.08
CA ALA A 204 47.31 27.39 -2.82
C ALA A 204 48.25 27.44 -1.59
N GLU A 205 48.01 26.60 -0.56
CA GLU A 205 48.91 26.43 0.59
C GLU A 205 50.17 25.64 0.21
N GLN A 206 50.07 24.55 -0.58
CA GLN A 206 51.26 23.84 -1.07
C GLN A 206 52.16 24.70 -1.97
N THR A 207 51.57 25.52 -2.85
CA THR A 207 52.34 26.44 -3.71
C THR A 207 53.05 27.54 -2.91
N SER A 208 52.53 27.91 -1.72
CA SER A 208 53.15 28.94 -0.87
C SER A 208 54.31 28.38 -0.03
N ASP A 209 54.21 27.12 0.42
CA ASP A 209 55.26 26.46 1.19
C ASP A 209 56.45 26.01 0.31
N ASP A 210 56.21 25.56 -0.92
CA ASP A 210 57.28 25.19 -1.87
C ASP A 210 58.13 26.41 -2.31
N VAL A 211 57.51 27.60 -2.43
CA VAL A 211 58.23 28.84 -2.79
C VAL A 211 59.04 29.41 -1.61
N ALA A 212 58.57 29.22 -0.37
CA ALA A 212 59.29 29.65 0.84
C ALA A 212 60.46 28.72 1.19
N GLY A 213 60.35 27.42 0.92
CA GLY A 213 61.42 26.45 1.14
C GLY A 213 62.61 26.60 0.18
N GLN A 214 62.37 27.07 -1.06
CA GLN A 214 63.41 27.19 -2.08
C GLN A 214 64.22 28.50 -2.01
N ALA A 215 63.77 29.49 -1.24
CA ALA A 215 64.45 30.78 -1.11
C ALA A 215 65.57 30.81 -0.06
N ASN A 216 65.68 29.79 0.80
CA ASN A 216 66.62 29.80 1.93
C ASN A 216 67.93 29.01 1.70
N ASP A 217 68.09 28.34 0.56
CA ASP A 217 69.28 27.51 0.27
C ASP A 217 70.25 28.12 -0.76
N THR A 218 69.99 29.31 -1.32
CA THR A 218 70.81 29.89 -2.41
C THR A 218 71.65 31.11 -2.03
N VAL A 219 71.76 31.49 -0.75
CA VAL A 219 72.64 32.60 -0.35
C VAL A 219 73.41 32.24 0.91
N SER A 220 74.53 31.52 0.76
CA SER A 220 75.80 31.84 1.43
C SER A 220 76.89 30.81 1.08
N GLU A 221 77.29 30.72 -0.19
CA GLU A 221 78.59 30.16 -0.57
C GLU A 221 79.41 31.26 -1.24
N ASN A 222 80.23 31.97 -0.44
CA ASN A 222 81.33 32.81 -0.93
C ASN A 222 82.30 33.20 0.22
N GLY A 223 83.20 32.26 0.53
CA GLY A 223 84.61 32.38 1.01
C GLY A 223 85.04 33.37 2.12
N PRO A 224 86.35 33.43 2.46
CA PRO A 224 87.44 32.50 2.16
C PRO A 224 88.15 31.95 3.43
N THR A 225 88.89 30.86 3.24
CA THR A 225 89.79 30.23 4.22
C THR A 225 91.11 31.01 4.36
N VAL A 226 91.47 31.34 5.60
CA VAL A 226 92.86 31.55 6.07
C VAL A 226 93.08 30.57 7.21
#